data_AF-A0A6G3ZBH7-F1
#
_entry.id   AF-A0A6G3ZBH7-F1
#
_cell.length_a   1.000
_cell.length_b   1.000
_cell.length_c   1.000
_cell.angle_alpha   90.00
_cell.angle_beta   90.00
_cell.angle_gamma   90.00
#
_symmetry.space_group_name_H-M   'P 1'
#
loop_
_entity.id
_entity.type
_entity.pdbx_description
1 polymer ?
#
loop_
_entity_poly.entity_id
_entity_poly.type
_entity_poly.pdbx_seq_one_letter_code
_entity_poly.pdbx_strand_id
1 'polypeptide(L)'
;MGGLWSRRPITGISFLIGACALVGLPPLGSFWSIRTLLDGLWQASDFWLVGVLLITNGITAFSLMRMFGLMFLGQTQMMTVRAPEPIWLMMLPMMALAAMALHTPIILNSLALLPIGTVGAMGILLLVSSLLGGAIGLFLYGVRWQSLSKGESRENPDKILPGWLVGLFAYDFYTPKIYKNTIVLAVATLAKIGDWLDRYVVDGVVNLVGLVSLVSGETLKYNNTGRLQFYVFTIAVFVFILGVFMSWIALPTQLMSVGKFMFFMQ
;
A
#
# COMPACT_ATOMS: atom_id res chain seq x y z
N MET A 1 -5.80 -19.56 -22.34
CA MET A 1 -5.21 -20.90 -22.07
C MET A 1 -6.38 -21.87 -21.92
N GLY A 2 -6.24 -23.16 -22.15
CA GLY A 2 -7.38 -24.10 -22.03
C GLY A 2 -6.98 -25.55 -22.25
N GLY A 3 -7.87 -26.47 -21.89
CA GLY A 3 -7.73 -27.91 -22.12
C GLY A 3 -6.69 -28.61 -21.26
N LEU A 4 -6.39 -28.07 -20.07
CA LEU A 4 -5.38 -28.65 -19.16
C LEU A 4 -5.88 -29.85 -18.34
N TRP A 5 -7.20 -30.08 -18.24
CA TRP A 5 -7.78 -31.14 -17.40
C TRP A 5 -7.21 -32.54 -17.71
N SER A 6 -7.13 -32.91 -18.99
CA SER A 6 -6.63 -34.22 -19.39
C SER A 6 -5.12 -34.40 -19.19
N ARG A 7 -4.36 -33.32 -19.03
CA ARG A 7 -2.89 -33.35 -18.92
C ARG A 7 -2.39 -33.11 -17.50
N ARG A 8 -3.14 -32.35 -16.70
CA ARG A 8 -2.80 -31.99 -15.32
C ARG A 8 -3.96 -32.26 -14.35
N PRO A 9 -4.42 -33.52 -14.23
CA PRO A 9 -5.57 -33.86 -13.40
C PRO A 9 -5.35 -33.56 -11.90
N ILE A 10 -4.15 -33.78 -11.37
CA ILE A 10 -3.87 -33.59 -9.93
C ILE A 10 -3.96 -32.11 -9.56
N THR A 11 -3.40 -31.25 -10.42
CA THR A 11 -3.51 -29.79 -10.24
C THR A 11 -4.95 -29.30 -10.39
N GLY A 12 -5.72 -29.87 -11.31
CA GLY A 12 -7.13 -29.53 -11.49
C GLY A 12 -7.99 -29.91 -10.28
N ILE A 13 -7.80 -31.10 -9.73
CA ILE A 13 -8.55 -31.59 -8.56
C ILE A 13 -8.21 -30.78 -7.32
N SER A 14 -6.92 -30.52 -7.06
CA SER A 14 -6.50 -29.70 -5.90
C SER A 14 -7.04 -28.27 -5.97
N PHE A 15 -7.05 -27.66 -7.16
CA PHE A 15 -7.70 -26.36 -7.38
C PHE A 15 -9.20 -26.42 -7.08
N LEU A 16 -9.91 -27.44 -7.56
CA LEU A 16 -11.35 -27.58 -7.35
C LEU A 16 -11.69 -27.77 -5.87
N ILE A 17 -10.93 -28.61 -5.16
CA ILE A 17 -11.05 -28.79 -3.70
C ILE A 17 -10.87 -27.44 -2.98
N GLY A 18 -9.82 -26.69 -3.33
CA GLY A 18 -9.57 -25.36 -2.77
C GLY A 18 -10.69 -24.35 -3.09
N ALA A 19 -11.20 -24.33 -4.31
CA ALA A 19 -12.29 -23.45 -4.73
C ALA A 19 -13.59 -23.79 -3.97
N CYS A 20 -13.94 -25.07 -3.87
CA CYS A 20 -15.07 -25.53 -3.08
C CYS A 20 -14.92 -25.19 -1.60
N ALA A 21 -13.68 -25.23 -1.09
CA ALA A 21 -13.40 -24.91 0.31
C ALA A 21 -13.58 -23.41 0.55
N LEU A 22 -13.19 -22.54 -0.38
CA LEU A 22 -13.35 -21.09 -0.25
C LEU A 22 -14.82 -20.64 -0.38
N VAL A 23 -15.55 -21.21 -1.34
CA VAL A 23 -16.97 -20.89 -1.63
C VAL A 23 -17.92 -21.44 -0.55
N GLY A 24 -17.39 -22.20 0.41
CA GLY A 24 -18.17 -22.75 1.51
C GLY A 24 -19.22 -23.73 1.01
N LEU A 25 -18.81 -24.85 0.43
CA LEU A 25 -19.73 -25.98 0.23
C LEU A 25 -19.89 -26.79 1.52
N PRO A 26 -21.08 -27.40 1.78
CA PRO A 26 -21.37 -28.13 3.02
C PRO A 26 -20.32 -29.14 3.51
N PRO A 27 -19.62 -29.91 2.65
CA PRO A 27 -18.61 -30.84 3.13
C PRO A 27 -17.33 -30.19 3.65
N LEU A 28 -17.15 -28.86 3.52
CA LEU A 28 -15.88 -28.17 3.78
C LEU A 28 -15.99 -27.18 4.95
N GLY A 29 -14.86 -26.94 5.63
CA GLY A 29 -14.82 -26.17 6.88
C GLY A 29 -15.34 -24.73 6.78
N SER A 30 -15.08 -24.03 5.67
CA SER A 30 -15.48 -22.61 5.51
C SER A 30 -17.00 -22.42 5.47
N PHE A 31 -17.76 -23.44 5.06
CA PHE A 31 -19.23 -23.36 5.10
C PHE A 31 -19.74 -23.12 6.52
N TRP A 32 -19.19 -23.86 7.49
CA TRP A 32 -19.58 -23.75 8.90
C TRP A 32 -19.17 -22.40 9.49
N SER A 33 -18.00 -21.88 9.12
CA SER A 33 -17.53 -20.56 9.54
C SER A 33 -18.41 -19.43 8.97
N ILE A 34 -18.65 -19.42 7.66
CA ILE A 34 -19.47 -18.36 7.03
C ILE A 34 -20.92 -18.45 7.49
N ARG A 35 -21.45 -19.65 7.69
CA ARG A 35 -22.79 -19.85 8.22
C ARG A 35 -22.94 -19.29 9.64
N THR A 36 -22.01 -19.58 10.55
CA THR A 36 -22.09 -19.04 11.94
C THR A 36 -22.02 -17.52 11.96
N LEU A 37 -21.22 -16.93 11.07
CA LEU A 37 -21.21 -15.49 10.85
C LEU A 37 -22.58 -15.00 10.36
N LEU A 38 -23.21 -15.69 9.40
CA LEU A 38 -24.55 -15.34 8.90
C LEU A 38 -25.63 -15.45 9.98
N ASP A 39 -25.58 -16.50 10.79
CA ASP A 39 -26.49 -16.71 11.92
C ASP A 39 -26.31 -15.58 12.97
N GLY A 40 -25.08 -15.13 13.22
CA GLY A 40 -24.78 -14.00 14.11
C GLY A 40 -25.29 -12.65 13.58
N LEU A 41 -25.11 -12.37 12.28
CA LEU A 41 -25.63 -11.15 11.65
C LEU A 41 -27.16 -11.12 11.62
N TRP A 42 -27.79 -12.28 11.43
CA TRP A 42 -29.24 -12.39 11.48
C TRP A 42 -29.80 -12.09 12.87
N GLN A 43 -29.12 -12.56 13.92
CA GLN A 43 -29.49 -12.25 15.30
C GLN A 43 -29.29 -10.78 15.65
N ALA A 44 -28.26 -10.13 15.08
CA ALA A 44 -28.01 -8.71 15.21
C ALA A 44 -29.00 -7.82 14.43
N SER A 45 -29.92 -8.39 13.64
CA SER A 45 -30.88 -7.69 12.78
C SER A 45 -30.24 -6.86 11.64
N ASP A 46 -28.98 -7.12 11.29
CA ASP A 46 -28.25 -6.43 10.23
C ASP A 46 -28.49 -7.09 8.85
N PHE A 47 -29.74 -7.02 8.36
CA PHE A 47 -30.15 -7.66 7.11
C PHE A 47 -29.34 -7.22 5.88
N TRP A 48 -28.86 -5.97 5.86
CA TRP A 48 -28.05 -5.45 4.78
C TRP A 48 -26.72 -6.20 4.63
N LEU A 49 -26.02 -6.46 5.73
CA LEU A 49 -24.73 -7.14 5.73
C LEU A 49 -24.87 -8.61 5.31
N VAL A 50 -25.98 -9.25 5.69
CA VAL A 50 -26.32 -10.62 5.22
C VAL A 50 -26.43 -10.64 3.70
N GLY A 51 -27.15 -9.67 3.12
CA GLY A 51 -27.30 -9.53 1.67
C GLY A 51 -25.96 -9.32 0.96
N VAL A 52 -25.13 -8.40 1.46
CA VAL A 52 -23.79 -8.14 0.91
C VAL A 52 -22.94 -9.40 0.94
N LEU A 53 -22.91 -10.12 2.07
CA LEU A 53 -22.12 -11.33 2.21
C LEU A 53 -22.56 -12.43 1.24
N LEU A 54 -23.87 -12.66 1.09
CA LEU A 54 -24.40 -13.63 0.12
C LEU A 54 -24.04 -13.26 -1.32
N ILE A 55 -24.12 -11.97 -1.67
CA ILE A 55 -23.73 -11.47 -2.99
C ILE A 55 -22.23 -11.66 -3.20
N THR A 56 -21.39 -11.28 -2.23
CA THR A 56 -19.94 -11.47 -2.30
C THR A 56 -19.60 -12.94 -2.49
N ASN A 57 -20.23 -13.84 -1.74
CA ASN A 57 -20.02 -15.28 -1.87
C ASN A 57 -20.48 -15.84 -3.24
N GLY A 58 -21.58 -15.33 -3.80
CA GLY A 58 -21.98 -15.68 -5.16
C GLY A 58 -20.97 -15.21 -6.22
N ILE A 59 -20.44 -13.99 -6.08
CA ILE A 59 -19.44 -13.43 -7.00
C ILE A 59 -18.11 -14.18 -6.89
N THR A 60 -17.67 -14.54 -5.69
CA THR A 60 -16.44 -15.35 -5.51
C THR A 60 -16.60 -16.71 -6.18
N ALA A 61 -17.73 -17.41 -5.97
CA ALA A 61 -18.05 -18.67 -6.62
C ALA A 61 -18.01 -18.56 -8.15
N PHE A 62 -18.63 -17.52 -8.69
CA PHE A 62 -18.60 -17.23 -10.13
C PHE A 62 -17.17 -17.01 -10.65
N SER A 63 -16.35 -16.20 -9.95
CA SER A 63 -14.99 -15.88 -10.38
C SER A 63 -14.06 -17.10 -10.40
N LEU A 64 -14.18 -17.99 -9.40
CA LEU A 64 -13.39 -19.21 -9.31
C LEU A 64 -13.80 -20.21 -10.38
N MET A 65 -15.10 -20.38 -10.60
CA MET A 65 -15.60 -21.26 -11.65
C MET A 65 -15.23 -20.75 -13.05
N ARG A 66 -15.27 -19.43 -13.28
CA ARG A 66 -14.76 -18.81 -14.50
C ARG A 66 -13.29 -19.14 -14.72
N MET A 67 -12.46 -19.00 -13.68
CA MET A 67 -11.04 -19.31 -13.75
C MET A 67 -10.80 -20.79 -14.06
N PHE A 68 -11.54 -21.69 -13.40
CA PHE A 68 -11.49 -23.13 -13.65
C PHE A 68 -11.87 -23.47 -15.09
N GLY A 69 -13.01 -22.95 -15.56
CA GLY A 69 -13.52 -23.18 -16.92
C GLY A 69 -12.56 -22.69 -17.99
N LEU A 70 -11.96 -21.51 -17.81
CA LEU A 70 -10.98 -20.99 -18.75
C LEU A 70 -9.68 -21.83 -18.75
N MET A 71 -9.15 -22.23 -17.59
CA MET A 71 -7.85 -22.92 -17.54
C MET A 71 -7.92 -24.41 -17.88
N PHE A 72 -8.89 -25.13 -17.31
CA PHE A 72 -8.94 -26.59 -17.36
C PHE A 72 -9.87 -27.12 -18.45
N LEU A 73 -11.00 -26.44 -18.68
CA LEU A 73 -11.96 -26.80 -19.73
C LEU A 73 -11.58 -26.11 -21.06
N GLY A 74 -12.32 -26.46 -22.14
CA GLY A 74 -12.10 -25.92 -23.48
C GLY A 74 -11.01 -26.62 -24.30
N GLN A 75 -10.72 -26.08 -25.49
CA GLN A 75 -9.73 -26.65 -26.39
C GLN A 75 -8.30 -26.29 -25.99
N THR A 76 -7.38 -27.23 -26.28
CA THR A 76 -5.94 -27.03 -26.09
C THR A 76 -5.43 -25.94 -27.03
N GLN A 77 -4.76 -24.95 -26.46
CA GLN A 77 -4.07 -23.89 -27.20
C GLN A 77 -2.65 -24.35 -27.54
N MET A 78 -2.02 -23.79 -28.57
CA MET A 78 -0.62 -24.11 -28.94
C MET A 78 0.35 -24.04 -27.74
N MET A 79 0.12 -23.08 -26.83
CA MET A 79 0.91 -22.89 -25.61
C MET A 79 0.65 -23.94 -24.51
N THR A 80 -0.49 -24.66 -24.56
CA THR A 80 -0.86 -25.71 -23.59
C THR A 80 -0.66 -27.13 -24.11
N VAL A 81 -0.26 -27.32 -25.38
CA VAL A 81 -0.05 -28.64 -25.98
C VAL A 81 1.09 -29.43 -25.31
N ARG A 82 2.12 -28.76 -24.77
CA ARG A 82 3.25 -29.43 -24.09
C ARG A 82 3.38 -28.98 -22.64
N ALA A 83 2.36 -29.29 -21.83
CA ALA A 83 2.33 -28.94 -20.41
C ALA A 83 2.33 -30.20 -19.52
N PRO A 84 3.51 -30.78 -19.18
CA PRO A 84 3.59 -31.87 -18.21
C PRO A 84 3.18 -31.39 -16.81
N GLU A 85 2.80 -32.30 -15.91
CA GLU A 85 2.54 -31.93 -14.51
C GLU A 85 3.80 -31.36 -13.83
N PRO A 86 3.62 -30.48 -12.82
CA PRO A 86 4.74 -29.99 -12.03
C PRO A 86 5.52 -31.12 -11.34
N ILE A 87 6.79 -30.86 -11.02
CA ILE A 87 7.62 -31.80 -10.27
C ILE A 87 7.00 -32.12 -8.89
N TRP A 88 7.34 -33.30 -8.35
CA TRP A 88 6.80 -33.80 -7.08
C TRP A 88 6.96 -32.82 -5.90
N LEU A 89 8.04 -32.03 -5.89
CA LEU A 89 8.33 -31.04 -4.84
C LEU A 89 7.29 -29.90 -4.77
N MET A 90 6.66 -29.55 -5.90
CA MET A 90 5.55 -28.58 -5.94
C MET A 90 4.18 -29.25 -5.75
N MET A 91 4.06 -30.50 -6.18
CA MET A 91 2.82 -31.27 -6.06
C MET A 91 2.51 -31.66 -4.61
N LEU A 92 3.53 -32.02 -3.83
CA LEU A 92 3.37 -32.48 -2.45
C LEU A 92 2.72 -31.40 -1.56
N PRO A 93 3.23 -30.14 -1.48
CA PRO A 93 2.57 -29.11 -0.67
C PRO A 93 1.13 -28.84 -1.12
N MET A 94 0.88 -28.86 -2.42
CA MET A 94 -0.44 -28.59 -2.99
C MET A 94 -1.46 -29.69 -2.61
N MET A 95 -1.06 -30.97 -2.70
CA MET A 95 -1.88 -32.10 -2.29
C MET A 95 -2.06 -32.18 -0.77
N ALA A 96 -1.01 -31.88 -0.01
CA ALA A 96 -1.08 -31.83 1.45
C ALA A 96 -2.06 -30.74 1.92
N LEU A 97 -2.03 -29.55 1.32
CA LEU A 97 -2.97 -28.48 1.64
C LEU A 97 -4.40 -28.83 1.20
N ALA A 98 -4.59 -29.45 0.03
CA ALA A 98 -5.90 -29.90 -0.40
C ALA A 98 -6.47 -30.99 0.53
N ALA A 99 -5.63 -31.93 0.97
CA ALA A 99 -6.01 -32.92 1.97
C ALA A 99 -6.35 -32.25 3.31
N MET A 100 -5.54 -31.30 3.77
CA MET A 100 -5.83 -30.55 5.00
C MET A 100 -7.17 -29.83 4.90
N ALA A 101 -7.46 -29.17 3.77
CA ALA A 101 -8.73 -28.51 3.51
C ALA A 101 -9.93 -29.48 3.65
N LEU A 102 -9.82 -30.71 3.15
CA LEU A 102 -10.85 -31.76 3.30
C LEU A 102 -11.01 -32.24 4.76
N HIS A 103 -9.93 -32.26 5.55
CA HIS A 103 -9.98 -32.70 6.95
C HIS A 103 -10.39 -31.58 7.92
N THR A 104 -10.36 -30.31 7.51
CA THR A 104 -10.79 -29.18 8.36
C THR A 104 -12.14 -29.36 9.07
N PRO A 105 -13.24 -29.83 8.44
CA PRO A 105 -14.51 -30.03 9.16
C PRO A 105 -14.36 -31.06 10.30
N ILE A 106 -13.62 -32.15 10.09
CA ILE A 106 -13.44 -33.19 11.12
C ILE A 106 -12.68 -32.62 12.32
N ILE A 107 -11.64 -31.84 12.06
CA ILE A 107 -10.83 -31.18 13.09
C ILE A 107 -11.68 -30.15 13.85
N LEU A 108 -12.48 -29.34 13.16
CA LEU A 108 -13.34 -28.34 13.78
C LEU A 108 -14.41 -28.99 14.69
N ASN A 109 -14.92 -30.15 14.29
CA ASN A 109 -15.86 -30.93 15.10
C ASN A 109 -15.20 -31.49 16.37
N SER A 110 -14.01 -32.07 16.24
CA SER A 110 -13.32 -32.71 17.37
C SER A 110 -12.83 -31.69 18.40
N LEU A 111 -12.49 -30.47 17.96
CA LEU A 111 -12.10 -29.37 18.85
C LEU A 111 -13.30 -28.62 19.46
N ALA A 112 -14.55 -29.00 19.12
CA ALA A 112 -15.78 -28.36 19.58
C ALA A 112 -15.85 -26.82 19.34
N LEU A 113 -15.05 -26.30 18.39
CA LEU A 113 -14.98 -24.86 18.10
C LEU A 113 -16.17 -24.37 17.26
N LEU A 114 -16.74 -25.25 16.43
CA LEU A 114 -17.92 -24.96 15.60
C LEU A 114 -18.89 -26.13 15.67
N PRO A 115 -20.17 -25.91 16.06
CA PRO A 115 -21.15 -26.98 16.04
C PRO A 115 -21.49 -27.36 14.60
N ILE A 116 -21.05 -28.55 14.18
CA ILE A 116 -21.48 -29.18 12.93
C ILE A 116 -22.90 -29.69 13.13
N GLY A 117 -23.86 -28.76 13.09
CA GLY A 117 -25.28 -29.02 13.28
C GLY A 117 -26.03 -29.27 11.96
N THR A 118 -27.36 -29.23 12.02
CA THR A 118 -28.20 -29.26 10.83
C THR A 118 -27.94 -28.05 9.93
N VAL A 119 -28.02 -28.24 8.61
CA VAL A 119 -27.99 -27.15 7.62
C VAL A 119 -29.26 -26.32 7.81
N GLY A 120 -29.20 -25.30 8.68
CA GLY A 120 -30.34 -24.42 8.95
C GLY A 120 -30.72 -23.58 7.72
N ALA A 121 -31.78 -22.78 7.82
CA ALA A 121 -32.28 -21.94 6.73
C ALA A 121 -31.19 -21.04 6.11
N MET A 122 -30.33 -20.44 6.95
CA MET A 122 -29.20 -19.62 6.50
C MET A 122 -28.12 -20.41 5.76
N GLY A 123 -27.91 -21.67 6.14
CA GLY A 123 -27.02 -22.58 5.42
C GLY A 123 -27.55 -22.93 4.02
N ILE A 124 -28.88 -23.07 3.88
CA ILE A 124 -29.51 -23.28 2.57
C ILE A 124 -29.36 -22.03 1.70
N LEU A 125 -29.58 -20.83 2.24
CA LEU A 125 -29.37 -19.56 1.54
C LEU A 125 -27.92 -19.42 1.03
N LEU A 126 -26.94 -19.73 1.89
CA LEU A 126 -25.53 -19.72 1.51
C LEU A 126 -25.26 -20.72 0.38
N LEU A 127 -25.75 -21.96 0.52
CA LEU A 127 -25.61 -23.01 -0.49
C LEU A 127 -26.21 -22.59 -1.84
N VAL A 128 -27.41 -22.01 -1.82
CA VAL A 128 -28.07 -21.51 -3.02
C VAL A 128 -27.23 -20.41 -3.67
N SER A 129 -26.68 -19.46 -2.90
CA SER A 129 -25.81 -18.41 -3.45
C SER A 129 -24.55 -18.97 -4.12
N SER A 130 -23.90 -19.95 -3.48
CA SER A 130 -22.68 -20.61 -3.97
C SER A 130 -22.96 -21.44 -5.22
N LEU A 131 -24.05 -22.21 -5.22
CA LEU A 131 -24.45 -23.03 -6.37
C LEU A 131 -24.92 -22.17 -7.54
N LEU A 132 -25.66 -21.10 -7.31
CA LEU A 132 -26.07 -20.18 -8.38
C LEU A 132 -24.86 -19.51 -9.03
N GLY A 133 -23.95 -18.93 -8.23
CA GLY A 133 -22.73 -18.30 -8.75
C GLY A 133 -21.85 -19.28 -9.52
N GLY A 134 -21.64 -20.48 -8.95
CA GLY A 134 -20.90 -21.57 -9.60
C GLY A 134 -21.57 -22.09 -10.88
N ALA A 135 -22.88 -22.33 -10.86
CA ALA A 135 -23.63 -22.81 -12.02
C ALA A 135 -23.62 -21.80 -13.16
N ILE A 136 -23.83 -20.51 -12.86
CA ILE A 136 -23.74 -19.43 -13.85
C ILE A 136 -22.32 -19.37 -14.44
N GLY A 137 -21.29 -19.48 -13.61
CA GLY A 137 -19.89 -19.50 -14.04
C GLY A 137 -19.58 -20.67 -14.96
N LEU A 138 -20.01 -21.88 -14.59
CA LEU A 138 -19.80 -23.11 -15.38
C LEU A 138 -20.62 -23.09 -16.67
N PHE A 139 -21.83 -22.56 -16.65
CA PHE A 139 -22.68 -22.45 -17.83
C PHE A 139 -22.07 -21.48 -18.85
N LEU A 140 -21.65 -20.29 -18.42
CA LEU A 140 -21.10 -19.26 -19.30
C LEU A 140 -19.69 -19.61 -19.82
N TYR A 141 -18.82 -20.17 -18.97
CA TYR A 141 -17.40 -20.39 -19.31
C TYR A 141 -17.01 -21.86 -19.49
N GLY A 142 -17.85 -22.81 -19.09
CA GLY A 142 -17.67 -24.23 -19.38
C GLY A 142 -18.46 -24.64 -20.63
N VAL A 143 -19.79 -24.63 -20.54
CA VAL A 143 -20.69 -25.13 -21.60
C VAL A 143 -20.65 -24.24 -22.85
N ARG A 144 -20.82 -22.93 -22.68
CA ARG A 144 -20.85 -21.99 -23.80
C ARG A 144 -19.47 -21.77 -24.41
N TRP A 145 -18.39 -21.83 -23.63
CA TRP A 145 -17.01 -21.76 -24.16
C TRP A 145 -16.63 -22.99 -24.98
N GLN A 146 -17.05 -24.18 -24.54
CA GLN A 146 -16.85 -25.43 -25.30
C GLN A 146 -17.62 -25.43 -26.63
N SER A 147 -18.79 -24.78 -26.66
CA SER A 147 -19.60 -24.59 -27.88
C SER A 147 -18.99 -23.57 -28.85
N LEU A 148 -18.51 -22.42 -28.36
CA LEU A 148 -17.82 -21.39 -29.18
C LEU A 148 -16.50 -21.89 -29.80
N SER A 149 -15.87 -22.88 -29.18
CA SER A 149 -14.61 -23.43 -29.67
C SER A 149 -14.75 -24.24 -30.97
N LYS A 150 -15.97 -24.61 -31.40
CA LYS A 150 -16.19 -25.58 -32.48
C LYS A 150 -16.48 -25.01 -33.87
N GLY A 151 -16.66 -23.71 -34.07
CA GLY A 151 -16.93 -23.28 -35.45
C GLY A 151 -17.30 -21.83 -35.78
N GLU A 152 -17.36 -20.90 -34.84
CA GLU A 152 -17.69 -19.53 -35.22
C GLU A 152 -16.94 -18.51 -34.37
N SER A 153 -16.57 -17.41 -35.02
CA SER A 153 -15.74 -16.31 -34.54
C SER A 153 -15.66 -16.16 -33.02
N ARG A 154 -14.43 -15.95 -32.53
CA ARG A 154 -14.06 -15.61 -31.15
C ARG A 154 -14.76 -14.33 -30.67
N GLU A 155 -16.08 -14.36 -30.55
CA GLU A 155 -16.84 -13.30 -29.92
C GLU A 155 -16.64 -13.45 -28.43
N ASN A 156 -15.85 -12.53 -27.87
CA ASN A 156 -15.58 -12.45 -26.45
C ASN A 156 -16.91 -12.52 -25.67
N PRO A 157 -17.06 -13.45 -24.71
CA PRO A 157 -18.21 -13.50 -23.80
C PRO A 157 -18.45 -12.18 -23.05
N ASP A 158 -17.46 -11.29 -23.05
CA ASP A 158 -17.46 -10.01 -22.36
C ASP A 158 -18.42 -8.96 -22.99
N LYS A 159 -18.98 -9.22 -24.19
CA LYS A 159 -20.00 -8.34 -24.81
C LYS A 159 -21.38 -8.41 -24.12
N ILE A 160 -21.59 -9.30 -23.15
CA ILE A 160 -22.87 -9.40 -22.42
C ILE A 160 -23.07 -8.18 -21.49
N LEU A 161 -21.99 -7.53 -21.06
CA LEU A 161 -22.03 -6.37 -20.17
C LEU A 161 -21.77 -5.07 -20.95
N PRO A 162 -22.31 -3.92 -20.49
CA PRO A 162 -21.99 -2.62 -21.08
C PRO A 162 -20.48 -2.37 -21.05
N GLY A 163 -19.91 -1.86 -22.14
CA GLY A 163 -18.46 -1.65 -22.26
C GLY A 163 -17.84 -0.78 -21.17
N TRP A 164 -18.62 0.14 -20.58
CA TRP A 164 -18.17 0.98 -19.46
C TRP A 164 -17.94 0.20 -18.16
N LEU A 165 -18.80 -0.79 -17.85
CA LEU A 165 -18.66 -1.65 -16.68
C LEU A 165 -17.48 -2.61 -16.85
N VAL A 166 -17.35 -3.21 -18.04
CA VAL A 166 -16.22 -4.08 -18.34
C VAL A 166 -14.91 -3.31 -18.23
N GLY A 167 -14.85 -2.09 -18.78
CA GLY A 167 -13.69 -1.21 -18.63
C GLY A 167 -13.38 -0.90 -17.16
N LEU A 168 -14.39 -0.54 -16.36
CA LEU A 168 -14.21 -0.21 -14.94
C LEU A 168 -13.60 -1.38 -14.15
N PHE A 169 -14.17 -2.59 -14.28
CA PHE A 169 -13.70 -3.78 -13.57
C PHE A 169 -12.38 -4.32 -14.13
N ALA A 170 -12.14 -4.22 -15.44
CA ALA A 170 -10.89 -4.67 -16.06
C ALA A 170 -9.67 -3.85 -15.63
N TYR A 171 -9.88 -2.60 -15.23
CA TYR A 171 -8.82 -1.70 -14.76
C TYR A 171 -8.83 -1.48 -13.24
N ASP A 172 -9.38 -2.43 -12.45
CA ASP A 172 -9.43 -2.39 -10.99
C ASP A 172 -9.97 -1.05 -10.44
N PHE A 173 -11.10 -0.59 -11.01
CA PHE A 173 -11.74 0.70 -10.70
C PHE A 173 -10.84 1.92 -10.94
N TYR A 174 -9.79 1.76 -11.74
CA TYR A 174 -8.74 2.77 -11.93
C TYR A 174 -8.07 3.22 -10.63
N THR A 175 -8.14 2.42 -9.56
CA THR A 175 -7.54 2.71 -8.25
C THR A 175 -6.06 3.06 -8.36
N PRO A 176 -5.23 2.35 -9.15
CA PRO A 176 -3.82 2.72 -9.32
C PRO A 176 -3.64 4.10 -9.96
N LYS A 177 -4.51 4.48 -10.90
CA LYS A 177 -4.46 5.80 -11.56
C LYS A 177 -4.87 6.91 -10.60
N ILE A 178 -5.93 6.69 -9.81
CA ILE A 178 -6.38 7.63 -8.79
C ILE A 178 -5.28 7.84 -7.75
N TYR A 179 -4.70 6.76 -7.23
CA TYR A 179 -3.61 6.82 -6.26
C TYR A 179 -2.38 7.57 -6.80
N LYS A 180 -1.99 7.29 -8.05
CA LYS A 180 -0.87 7.98 -8.71
C LYS A 180 -1.13 9.48 -8.88
N ASN A 181 -2.33 9.85 -9.31
CA ASN A 181 -2.65 11.25 -9.59
C ASN A 181 -2.95 12.08 -8.34
N THR A 182 -3.38 11.45 -7.24
CA THR A 182 -3.70 12.15 -5.99
C THR A 182 -2.50 12.11 -5.04
N ILE A 183 -2.24 10.96 -4.43
CA ILE A 183 -1.28 10.81 -3.36
C ILE A 183 0.15 10.93 -3.89
N VAL A 184 0.50 10.19 -4.94
CA VAL A 184 1.88 10.19 -5.46
C VAL A 184 2.25 11.56 -6.04
N LEU A 185 1.35 12.20 -6.79
CA LEU A 185 1.58 13.54 -7.33
C LEU A 185 1.71 14.58 -6.21
N ALA A 186 0.84 14.56 -5.21
CA ALA A 186 0.93 15.47 -4.07
C ALA A 186 2.26 15.31 -3.31
N VAL A 187 2.66 14.09 -3.01
CA VAL A 187 3.95 13.84 -2.32
C VAL A 187 5.13 14.23 -3.21
N ALA A 188 5.10 13.92 -4.51
CA ALA A 188 6.17 14.28 -5.43
C ALA A 188 6.30 15.80 -5.63
N THR A 189 5.20 16.54 -5.63
CA THR A 189 5.23 18.02 -5.71
C THR A 189 5.78 18.64 -4.44
N LEU A 190 5.36 18.16 -3.26
CA LEU A 190 5.93 18.59 -1.98
C LEU A 190 7.43 18.28 -1.88
N ALA A 191 7.86 17.10 -2.32
CA ALA A 191 9.28 16.73 -2.33
C ALA A 191 10.12 17.67 -3.22
N LYS A 192 9.60 18.05 -4.40
CA LYS A 192 10.28 19.01 -5.28
C LYS A 192 10.37 20.40 -4.67
N ILE A 193 9.33 20.84 -3.96
CA ILE A 193 9.35 22.12 -3.23
C ILE A 193 10.40 22.07 -2.10
N GLY A 194 10.48 20.95 -1.39
CA GLY A 194 11.50 20.74 -0.35
C GLY A 194 12.92 20.78 -0.92
N ASP A 195 13.19 20.05 -2.00
CA ASP A 195 14.50 20.06 -2.68
C ASP A 195 14.86 21.45 -3.23
N TRP A 196 13.88 22.20 -3.72
CA TRP A 196 14.09 23.58 -4.14
C TRP A 196 14.43 24.50 -2.96
N LEU A 197 13.71 24.38 -1.84
CA LEU A 197 13.99 25.18 -0.64
C LEU A 197 15.40 24.92 -0.12
N ASP A 198 15.83 23.66 -0.06
CA ASP A 198 17.16 23.30 0.42
C ASP A 198 18.26 23.91 -0.47
N ARG A 199 18.18 23.67 -1.79
CA ARG A 199 19.20 24.15 -2.74
C ARG A 199 19.25 25.65 -2.94
N TYR A 200 18.14 26.36 -2.78
CA TYR A 200 18.11 27.81 -3.03
C TYR A 200 18.18 28.62 -1.76
N VAL A 201 17.47 28.21 -0.71
CA VAL A 201 17.40 28.97 0.54
C VAL A 201 18.55 28.57 1.46
N VAL A 202 18.71 27.27 1.74
CA VAL A 202 19.70 26.81 2.71
C VAL A 202 21.11 26.98 2.15
N ASP A 203 21.39 26.44 0.96
CA ASP A 203 22.69 26.60 0.30
C ASP A 203 22.98 28.08 -0.02
N GLY A 204 21.95 28.85 -0.37
CA GLY A 204 22.07 30.29 -0.62
C GLY A 204 22.55 31.06 0.61
N VAL A 205 22.00 30.76 1.78
CA VAL A 205 22.42 31.35 3.06
C VAL A 205 23.86 30.97 3.39
N VAL A 206 24.23 29.69 3.24
CA VAL A 206 25.59 29.21 3.51
C VAL A 206 26.61 29.88 2.59
N ASN A 207 26.32 29.98 1.29
CA ASN A 207 27.18 30.64 0.32
C ASN A 207 27.33 32.15 0.60
N LEU A 208 26.26 32.82 1.04
CA LEU A 208 26.30 34.23 1.40
C LEU A 208 27.22 34.46 2.60
N VAL A 209 27.12 33.64 3.64
CA VAL A 209 28.01 33.71 4.81
C VAL A 209 29.47 33.50 4.39
N GLY A 210 29.73 32.51 3.54
CA GLY A 210 31.07 32.27 2.98
C GLY A 210 31.61 33.47 2.20
N LEU A 211 30.78 34.09 1.36
CA LEU A 211 31.13 35.27 0.57
C LEU A 211 31.44 36.46 1.48
N VAL A 212 30.61 36.74 2.49
CA VAL A 212 30.83 37.82 3.46
C VAL A 212 32.14 37.63 4.21
N SER A 213 32.47 36.40 4.61
CA SER A 213 33.74 36.10 5.27
C SER A 213 34.94 36.36 4.36
N LEU A 214 34.89 35.93 3.09
CA LEU A 214 35.96 36.17 2.12
C LEU A 214 36.15 37.65 1.82
N VAL A 215 35.06 38.38 1.58
CA VAL A 215 35.09 39.82 1.31
C VAL A 215 35.62 40.60 2.52
N SER A 216 35.24 40.19 3.74
CA SER A 216 35.78 40.78 4.97
C SER A 216 37.30 40.60 5.05
N GLY A 217 37.81 39.40 4.75
CA GLY A 217 39.24 39.10 4.72
C GLY A 217 40.02 39.93 3.69
N GLU A 218 39.53 40.01 2.45
CA GLU A 218 40.15 40.84 1.40
C GLU A 218 40.10 42.33 1.76
N THR A 219 39.02 42.80 2.39
CA THR A 219 38.93 44.20 2.86
C THR A 219 39.95 44.50 3.96
N LEU A 220 40.11 43.59 4.93
CA LEU A 220 41.09 43.72 6.01
C LEU A 220 42.54 43.72 5.50
N LYS A 221 42.83 43.02 4.39
CA LYS A 221 44.16 43.01 3.76
C LYS A 221 44.58 44.41 3.29
N TYR A 222 43.66 45.22 2.79
CA TYR A 222 43.95 46.61 2.37
C TYR A 222 44.29 47.54 3.54
N ASN A 223 44.01 47.13 4.79
CA ASN A 223 44.40 47.91 5.97
C ASN A 223 45.92 47.96 6.17
N ASN A 224 46.68 47.01 5.60
CA ASN A 224 48.14 47.03 5.61
C ASN A 224 48.71 47.71 4.35
N THR A 225 48.73 49.05 4.37
CA THR A 225 49.17 49.90 3.23
C THR A 225 50.68 49.94 2.99
N GLY A 226 51.49 49.31 3.85
CA GLY A 226 52.95 49.25 3.72
C GLY A 226 53.70 50.56 4.01
N ARG A 227 53.00 51.65 4.37
CA ARG A 227 53.60 52.95 4.71
C ARG A 227 53.77 53.08 6.23
N LEU A 228 55.00 53.30 6.71
CA LEU A 228 55.32 53.48 8.15
C LEU A 228 54.48 54.57 8.84
N GLN A 229 54.20 55.68 8.13
CA GLN A 229 53.40 56.79 8.65
C GLN A 229 51.97 56.35 9.03
N PHE A 230 51.36 55.44 8.26
CA PHE A 230 50.01 54.96 8.52
C PHE A 230 49.95 54.14 9.81
N TYR A 231 50.93 53.26 10.04
CA TYR A 231 51.02 52.45 11.27
C TYR A 231 51.20 53.30 12.53
N VAL A 232 52.07 54.31 12.49
CA VAL A 232 52.27 55.23 13.63
C VAL A 232 50.99 55.98 13.94
N PHE A 233 50.26 56.43 12.92
CA PHE A 233 48.96 57.07 13.08
C PHE A 233 47.93 56.13 13.72
N THR A 234 47.84 54.86 13.29
CA THR A 234 46.89 53.89 13.88
C THR A 234 47.18 53.65 15.37
N ILE A 235 48.44 53.53 15.75
CA ILE A 235 48.85 53.35 17.16
C ILE A 235 48.48 54.58 17.99
N ALA A 236 48.74 55.79 17.49
CA ALA A 236 48.41 57.02 18.19
C ALA A 236 46.90 57.17 18.43
N VAL A 237 46.08 56.87 17.41
CA VAL A 237 44.62 56.87 17.53
C VAL A 237 44.15 55.83 18.55
N PHE A 238 44.70 54.61 18.51
CA PHE A 238 44.34 53.56 19.46
C PHE A 238 44.65 53.96 20.91
N VAL A 239 45.84 54.49 21.18
CA VAL A 239 46.22 54.96 22.52
C VAL A 239 45.32 56.11 23.00
N PHE A 240 44.98 57.05 22.10
CA PHE A 240 44.06 58.14 22.43
C PHE A 240 42.68 57.63 22.81
N ILE A 241 42.09 56.73 22.01
CA ILE A 241 40.79 56.12 22.29
C ILE A 241 40.81 55.36 23.62
N LEU A 242 41.86 54.59 23.88
CA LEU A 242 42.01 53.82 25.12
C LEU A 242 42.12 54.76 26.33
N GLY A 243 42.83 55.88 26.19
CA GLY A 243 42.90 56.93 27.22
C GLY A 243 41.54 57.56 27.52
N VAL A 244 40.74 57.88 26.49
CA VAL A 244 39.38 58.40 26.66
C VAL A 244 38.45 57.36 27.29
N PHE A 245 38.58 56.09 26.92
CA PHE A 245 37.78 55.01 27.51
C PHE A 245 38.10 54.81 29.00
N MET A 246 39.39 54.84 29.36
CA MET A 246 39.82 54.74 30.75
C MET A 246 39.38 55.93 31.59
N SER A 247 39.43 57.16 31.04
CA SER A 247 38.93 58.34 31.75
C SER A 247 37.41 58.29 31.90
N TRP A 248 36.67 57.80 30.89
CA TRP A 248 35.23 57.58 30.97
C TRP A 248 34.84 56.58 32.08
N ILE A 249 35.59 55.49 32.25
CA ILE A 249 35.39 54.52 33.34
C ILE A 249 35.79 55.09 34.71
N ALA A 250 36.80 55.95 34.77
CA ALA A 250 37.27 56.57 36.01
C ALA A 250 36.38 57.72 36.51
N LEU A 251 35.65 58.40 35.62
CA LEU A 251 34.75 59.50 35.99
C LEU A 251 33.63 59.11 36.98
N PRO A 252 32.89 57.99 36.79
CA PRO A 252 31.87 57.56 37.75
C PRO A 252 32.42 57.15 39.13
N THR A 253 33.63 56.58 39.18
CA THR A 253 34.26 56.16 40.45
C THR A 253 34.77 57.35 41.25
N GLN A 254 35.26 58.41 40.59
CA GLN A 254 35.61 59.66 41.26
C GLN A 254 34.39 60.46 41.73
N LEU A 255 33.29 60.48 40.98
CA LEU A 255 32.03 61.12 41.41
C LEU A 255 31.41 60.46 42.65
N MET A 256 31.47 59.13 42.79
CA MET A 256 31.03 58.42 44.00
C MET A 256 31.97 58.64 45.21
N SER A 257 33.27 58.80 44.98
CA SER A 257 34.25 59.13 46.03
C SER A 257 34.05 60.55 46.58
N VAL A 258 33.85 61.54 45.70
CA VAL A 258 33.60 62.93 46.09
C VAL A 258 32.23 63.09 46.76
N GLY A 259 31.19 62.36 46.33
CA GLY A 259 29.89 62.34 46.98
C GLY A 259 29.93 61.79 48.42
N LYS A 260 30.81 60.83 48.72
CA LYS A 260 31.03 60.35 50.10
C LYS A 260 31.84 61.33 50.95
N PHE A 261 32.79 62.05 50.37
CA PHE A 261 33.55 63.08 51.08
C PHE A 261 32.68 64.28 51.46
N MET A 262 31.72 64.66 50.61
CA MET A 262 30.82 65.78 50.90
C MET A 262 29.76 65.45 51.97
N PHE A 263 29.35 64.17 52.10
CA PHE A 263 28.43 63.71 53.15
C PHE A 263 29.11 63.54 54.53
N PHE A 264 30.45 63.49 54.60
CA PHE A 264 31.19 63.40 55.86
C PHE A 264 31.60 64.77 56.44
N MET A 265 31.39 65.86 55.68
CA MET A 265 31.67 67.24 56.08
C MET A 265 30.41 68.03 56.51
N GLN A 266 29.27 67.37 56.64
CA GLN A 266 28.01 67.95 57.12
C GLN A 266 27.53 67.19 58.36
#